data_AF-A0A436EKW9-F1
#
_entry.id   AF-A0A436EKW9-F1
#
_cell.length_a   1.000
_cell.length_b   1.000
_cell.length_c   1.000
_cell.angle_alpha   90.00
_cell.angle_beta   90.00
_cell.angle_gamma   90.00
#
_symmetry.space_group_name_H-M   'P 1'
#
loop_
_entity.id
_entity.type
_entity.pdbx_description
1 polymer ?
#
loop_
_entity_poly.entity_id
_entity_poly.type
_entity_poly.pdbx_seq_one_letter_code
_entity_poly.pdbx_strand_id
1 'polypeptide(L)' 'RQDYVRAVVREDDGALVATPFGIQDSSMLRMLADANGLIVRAPFAPAAAAGEACSVLMLR' A
#
# COMPACT_ATOMS: atom_id res chain seq x y z
N ARG A 1 10.17 -0.28 13.73
CA ARG A 1 9.97 0.61 12.56
C ARG A 1 8.69 0.17 11.88
N GLN A 2 7.81 1.11 11.52
CA GLN A 2 6.60 0.81 10.76
C GLN A 2 6.94 0.85 9.27
N ASP A 3 6.41 -0.08 8.50
CA ASP A 3 6.64 -0.15 7.06
C ASP A 3 5.44 0.45 6.32
N TYR A 4 5.74 1.31 5.35
CA TYR A 4 4.75 1.93 4.47
C TYR A 4 5.00 1.43 3.06
N VAL A 5 4.12 0.56 2.59
CA VAL A 5 4.22 -0.06 1.26
C VAL A 5 3.40 0.79 0.29
N ARG A 6 4.03 1.30 -0.76
CA ARG A 6 3.35 2.12 -1.76
C ARG A 6 2.36 1.25 -2.54
N ALA A 7 1.16 1.77 -2.75
CA ALA A 7 0.07 1.06 -3.41
C ALA A 7 -0.80 2.01 -4.25
N VAL A 8 -1.51 1.42 -5.21
CA VAL A 8 -2.68 2.04 -5.83
C VAL A 8 -3.91 1.51 -5.12
N VAL A 9 -4.70 2.40 -4.54
CA VAL A 9 -5.98 2.11 -3.93
C VAL A 9 -7.08 2.50 -4.90
N ARG A 10 -7.99 1.57 -5.15
CA ARG A 10 -9.18 1.79 -5.98
C ARG A 10 -10.41 1.36 -5.20
N GLU A 11 -11.54 1.97 -5.51
CA GLU A 11 -12.82 1.46 -5.05
C GLU A 11 -13.28 0.35 -6.00
N ASP A 12 -13.63 -0.81 -5.44
CA ASP A 12 -14.15 -1.97 -6.14
C ASP A 12 -15.29 -2.54 -5.30
N ASP A 13 -16.48 -2.68 -5.90
CA ASP A 13 -17.70 -3.17 -5.24
C ASP A 13 -18.02 -2.50 -3.87
N GLY A 14 -17.76 -1.19 -3.77
CA GLY A 14 -17.97 -0.41 -2.54
C GLY A 14 -16.92 -0.62 -1.46
N ALA A 15 -15.84 -1.35 -1.75
CA ALA A 15 -14.70 -1.56 -0.87
C ALA A 15 -13.42 -0.95 -1.46
N LEU A 16 -12.50 -0.54 -0.59
CA LEU A 16 -11.19 -0.05 -1.02
C LEU A 16 -10.22 -1.23 -1.19
N VAL A 17 -9.73 -1.42 -2.41
CA VAL A 17 -8.74 -2.44 -2.76
C VAL A 17 -7.39 -1.79 -2.96
N ALA A 18 -6.43 -2.14 -2.10
CA ALA A 18 -5.07 -1.64 -2.15
C ALA A 18 -4.14 -2.63 -2.86
N THR A 19 -3.58 -2.24 -3.99
CA THR A 19 -2.64 -3.06 -4.77
C THR A 19 -1.21 -2.51 -4.59
N PRO A 20 -0.30 -3.22 -3.90
CA PRO A 20 1.07 -2.76 -3.71
C PRO A 20 1.86 -2.82 -5.03
N PHE A 21 2.81 -1.88 -5.21
CA PHE A 21 3.76 -1.97 -6.31
C PHE A 21 4.76 -3.11 -6.07
N GLY A 22 5.13 -3.83 -7.14
CA GLY A 22 6.07 -4.96 -7.04
C GLY A 22 7.48 -4.57 -6.61
N ILE A 23 7.93 -3.35 -6.91
CA ILE A 23 9.23 -2.81 -6.49
C ILE A 23 8.99 -1.73 -5.42
N GLN A 24 9.74 -1.75 -4.33
CA GLN A 24 9.56 -0.81 -3.20
C GLN A 24 10.86 -0.05 -2.89
N ASP A 25 11.60 0.29 -3.93
CA ASP A 25 12.84 1.06 -3.80
C ASP A 25 12.57 2.52 -3.45
N SER A 26 13.24 3.01 -2.41
CA SER A 26 13.05 4.36 -1.89
C SER A 26 13.48 5.44 -2.89
N SER A 27 14.42 5.12 -3.78
CA SER A 27 14.93 5.98 -4.86
C SER A 27 14.00 6.09 -6.07
N MET A 28 12.96 5.25 -6.18
CA MET A 28 12.02 5.28 -7.30
C MET A 28 10.95 6.35 -7.12
N LEU A 29 11.29 7.61 -7.43
CA LEU A 29 10.36 8.75 -7.36
C LEU A 29 9.14 8.59 -8.27
N ARG A 30 9.26 7.88 -9.39
CA ARG A 30 8.14 7.67 -10.33
C ARG A 30 6.99 6.87 -9.72
N MET A 31 7.31 5.84 -8.92
CA MET A 31 6.28 5.06 -8.21
C MET A 31 5.71 5.78 -6.99
N LEU A 32 6.40 6.80 -6.47
CA LEU A 32 5.80 7.70 -5.49
C LEU A 32 4.74 8.60 -6.14
N ALA A 33 4.98 9.06 -7.38
CA ALA A 33 4.01 9.88 -8.12
C ALA A 33 2.76 9.10 -8.56
N ASP A 34 2.91 7.82 -8.86
CA ASP A 34 1.78 6.96 -9.29
C ASP A 34 1.01 6.34 -8.12
N ALA A 35 1.58 6.35 -6.91
CA ALA A 35 0.89 5.88 -5.71
C ALA A 35 -0.14 6.92 -5.23
N ASN A 36 -1.38 6.50 -5.02
CA ASN A 36 -2.40 7.31 -4.36
C ASN A 36 -2.66 6.85 -2.91
N GLY A 37 -1.89 5.88 -2.41
CA GLY A 37 -2.00 5.40 -1.04
C GLY A 37 -0.80 4.58 -0.55
N LEU A 38 -0.73 4.41 0.76
CA LEU A 38 0.27 3.59 1.45
C LEU A 38 -0.42 2.54 2.30
N ILE A 39 -0.07 1.27 2.12
CA ILE A 39 -0.44 0.19 3.03
C ILE A 39 0.44 0.31 4.27
N VAL A 40 -0.21 0.37 5.43
CA VAL A 40 0.44 0.53 6.73
C VAL A 40 0.64 -0.85 7.36
N ARG A 41 1.89 -1.27 7.51
CA ARG A 41 2.24 -2.53 8.19
C ARG A 41 2.85 -2.23 9.56
N ALA A 42 2.20 -2.74 10.61
CA ALA A 42 2.71 -2.64 11.96
C ALA A 42 4.10 -3.31 12.07
N PRO A 43 4.97 -2.83 12.98
CA PRO A 43 6.25 -3.47 13.22
C PRO A 43 6.07 -4.97 13.53
N PHE A 44 6.87 -5.81 12.89
CA PHE A 44 6.85 -7.28 13.06
C PHE A 44 5.55 -7.97 12.64
N ALA A 45 4.65 -7.27 11.96
CA ALA A 45 3.46 -7.90 11.40
C ALA A 45 3.87 -9.02 10.42
N PRO A 46 3.19 -10.19 10.45
CA PRO A 46 3.43 -11.25 9.49
C PRO A 46 3.18 -10.77 8.05
N ALA A 47 3.60 -11.58 7.08
CA ALA A 47 3.22 -11.34 5.69
C ALA A 47 1.69 -11.46 5.56
N ALA A 48 1.06 -10.39 5.08
CA ALA A 48 -0.38 -10.40 4.82
C ALA A 48 -0.66 -11.21 3.55
N ALA A 49 -1.76 -11.97 3.56
CA ALA A 49 -2.21 -12.68 2.37
C ALA A 49 -2.92 -11.72 1.39
N ALA A 50 -2.96 -12.10 0.11
CA ALA A 50 -3.78 -11.38 -0.86
C ALA A 50 -5.26 -11.45 -0.45
N GLY A 51 -5.93 -10.29 -0.41
CA GLY A 51 -7.32 -10.16 0.03
C GLY A 51 -7.50 -10.01 1.55
N GLU A 52 -6.41 -10.05 2.33
CA GLU A 52 -6.50 -9.76 3.76
C GLU A 52 -6.77 -8.27 4.01
N ALA A 53 -7.59 -7.98 5.03
CA ALA A 53 -7.88 -6.62 5.41
C ALA A 53 -6.61 -5.90 5.89
N CYS A 54 -6.38 -4.69 5.39
CA CYS A 54 -5.24 -3.88 5.77
C CYS A 54 -5.61 -2.41 5.94
N SER A 55 -4.79 -1.69 6.72
CA SER A 55 -4.93 -0.25 6.88
C SER A 55 -4.23 0.47 5.75
N VAL A 56 -4.93 1.41 5.12
CA VAL A 56 -4.36 2.28 4.08
C VAL A 56 -4.40 3.74 4.51
N LEU A 57 -3.32 4.46 4.18
CA LEU A 57 -3.24 5.90 4.26
C LEU A 57 -3.34 6.46 2.84
N MET A 58 -4.43 7.17 2.54
CA MET A 58 -4.61 7.83 1.24
C MET A 58 -3.68 9.03 1.09
N LEU A 59 -3.03 9.13 -0.07
CA LEU A 59 -2.24 10.28 -0.48
C LEU A 59 -3.14 11.20 -1.31
N ARG A 60 -3.17 12.49 -0.99
CA ARG A 60 -3.94 13.51 -1.73
C ARG A 60 -3.08 14.16 -2.79
#